data_AF-A0A0S3EUW8-F1
#
_entry.id   AF-A0A0S3EUW8-F1
#
_cell.length_a   1.000
_cell.length_b   1.000
_cell.length_c   1.000
_cell.angle_alpha   90.00
_cell.angle_beta   90.00
_cell.angle_gamma   90.00
#
_symmetry.space_group_name_H-M   'P 1'
#
loop_
_entity.id
_entity.type
_entity.pdbx_description
1 polymer ?
#
loop_
_entity_poly.entity_id
_entity_poly.type
_entity_poly.pdbx_seq_one_letter_code
_entity_poly.pdbx_strand_id
1 'polypeptide(L)'
;MAGAALAFAAPAPLLAQAQEQAADPARIAAAKPVVDKVFPVGTYRRMMGETMSKMMDSMMDGVMKMPLAQLARIGGVPSEKIATLNDASMAEIGAILDPHFRERTKKGMDAMMASMADLMNGFEPQVRDALTRAYARKFDGRQLGELNGFFATPTGDLYARESMMMFMDPEIMREMQAFMPEMMKKMPDIAAKAEAATKDLPAPRKIADLSPAERDRLAKLLGVKAGDLNDNAASTSDEGTE
;
A
#
# COMPACT_ATOMS: atom_id res chain seq x y z
N MET A 1 -44.22 -3.89 -40.80
CA MET A 1 -42.94 -4.59 -40.52
C MET A 1 -42.42 -4.06 -39.20
N ALA A 2 -42.64 -4.81 -38.13
CA ALA A 2 -42.30 -4.44 -36.76
C ALA A 2 -40.79 -4.67 -36.51
N GLY A 3 -40.09 -3.66 -36.00
CA GLY A 3 -38.70 -3.77 -35.56
C GLY A 3 -38.64 -4.13 -34.08
N ALA A 4 -38.18 -5.34 -33.77
CA ALA A 4 -37.97 -5.79 -32.40
C ALA A 4 -36.69 -5.16 -31.82
N ALA A 5 -36.84 -4.37 -30.77
CA ALA A 5 -35.73 -3.91 -29.93
C ALA A 5 -35.27 -5.08 -29.03
N LEU A 6 -34.05 -5.56 -29.23
CA LEU A 6 -33.40 -6.50 -28.31
C LEU A 6 -32.93 -5.72 -27.08
N ALA A 7 -33.70 -5.81 -26.00
CA ALA A 7 -33.26 -5.42 -24.67
C ALA A 7 -32.18 -6.40 -24.19
N PHE A 8 -30.98 -5.88 -23.89
CA PHE A 8 -29.96 -6.63 -23.16
C PHE A 8 -30.46 -6.89 -21.73
N ALA A 9 -30.96 -8.10 -21.48
CA ALA A 9 -31.16 -8.58 -20.13
C ALA A 9 -29.78 -8.89 -19.52
N ALA A 10 -29.34 -8.08 -18.54
CA ALA A 10 -28.20 -8.42 -17.72
C ALA A 10 -28.47 -9.76 -16.99
N PRO A 11 -27.46 -10.62 -16.78
CA PRO A 11 -27.65 -11.87 -16.05
C PRO A 11 -28.05 -11.59 -14.60
N ALA A 12 -29.32 -11.87 -14.29
CA ALA A 12 -29.92 -11.83 -12.96
C ALA A 12 -29.15 -12.54 -11.82
N PRO A 13 -28.37 -13.64 -12.03
CA PRO A 13 -27.69 -14.29 -10.90
C PRO A 13 -26.65 -13.42 -10.20
N LEU A 14 -26.04 -12.43 -10.87
CA LEU A 14 -25.04 -11.54 -10.26
C LEU A 14 -25.66 -10.48 -9.32
N LEU A 15 -26.87 -10.02 -9.64
CA LEU A 15 -27.60 -9.06 -8.79
C LEU A 15 -28.23 -9.76 -7.57
N ALA A 16 -28.69 -11.01 -7.74
CA ALA A 16 -29.23 -11.81 -6.65
C ALA A 16 -28.16 -12.18 -5.60
N GLN A 17 -26.95 -12.56 -6.03
CA GLN A 17 -25.83 -12.82 -5.12
C GLN A 17 -25.39 -11.55 -4.36
N ALA A 18 -25.38 -10.40 -5.03
CA ALA A 18 -25.07 -9.12 -4.39
C ALA A 18 -26.13 -8.68 -3.36
N GLN A 19 -27.40 -9.06 -3.57
CA GLN A 19 -28.50 -8.79 -2.63
C GLN A 19 -28.54 -9.76 -1.44
N GLU A 20 -28.04 -11.00 -1.57
CA GLU A 20 -27.82 -11.93 -0.44
C GLU A 20 -26.61 -11.55 0.45
N GLN A 21 -25.75 -10.63 -0.01
CA GLN A 21 -24.60 -10.14 0.75
C GLN A 21 -24.82 -8.83 1.50
N ALA A 22 -26.01 -8.22 1.46
CA ALA A 22 -26.29 -7.08 2.34
C ALA A 22 -26.45 -7.59 3.78
N ALA A 23 -25.63 -7.09 4.72
CA ALA A 23 -25.77 -7.46 6.13
C ALA A 23 -27.12 -6.97 6.68
N ASP A 24 -27.80 -7.84 7.42
CA ASP A 24 -29.02 -7.52 8.16
C ASP A 24 -28.82 -6.27 9.05
N PRO A 25 -29.71 -5.25 8.98
CA PRO A 25 -29.65 -4.06 9.84
C PRO A 25 -29.49 -4.38 11.34
N ALA A 26 -30.12 -5.44 11.84
CA ALA A 26 -29.99 -5.84 13.24
C ALA A 26 -28.56 -6.31 13.56
N ARG A 27 -27.92 -7.03 12.64
CA ARG A 27 -26.52 -7.43 12.77
C ARG A 27 -25.56 -6.25 12.62
N ILE A 28 -25.87 -5.29 11.76
CA ILE A 28 -25.10 -4.04 11.65
C ILE A 28 -25.11 -3.30 12.98
N ALA A 29 -26.29 -3.17 13.61
CA ALA A 29 -26.42 -2.54 14.92
C ALA A 29 -25.63 -3.29 16.01
N ALA A 30 -25.67 -4.63 16.01
CA ALA A 30 -24.90 -5.46 16.95
C ALA A 30 -23.38 -5.44 16.70
N ALA A 31 -22.95 -5.27 15.44
CA ALA A 31 -21.53 -5.24 15.06
C ALA A 31 -20.86 -3.91 15.39
N LYS A 32 -21.61 -2.81 15.40
CA LYS A 32 -21.08 -1.48 15.67
C LYS A 32 -20.28 -1.37 16.99
N PRO A 33 -20.80 -1.77 18.16
CA PRO A 33 -20.05 -1.67 19.41
C PRO A 33 -18.80 -2.57 19.43
N VAL A 34 -18.82 -3.70 18.73
CA VAL A 34 -17.65 -4.59 18.56
C VAL A 34 -16.57 -3.86 17.75
N VAL A 35 -16.92 -3.25 16.62
CA VAL A 35 -15.97 -2.50 15.79
C VAL A 35 -15.47 -1.25 16.49
N ASP A 36 -16.29 -0.57 17.28
CA ASP A 36 -15.86 0.60 18.05
C ASP A 36 -14.75 0.27 19.08
N LYS A 37 -14.63 -1.00 19.50
CA LYS A 37 -13.54 -1.52 20.34
C LYS A 37 -12.30 -1.90 19.56
N VAL A 38 -12.47 -2.59 18.43
CA VAL A 38 -11.37 -3.07 17.57
C VAL A 38 -10.72 -1.93 16.79
N PHE A 39 -11.53 -0.97 16.34
CA PHE A 39 -11.10 0.16 15.53
C PHE A 39 -11.65 1.48 16.12
N PRO A 40 -11.12 1.91 17.29
CA PRO A 40 -11.59 3.10 17.97
C PRO A 40 -11.30 4.39 17.18
N VAL A 41 -11.89 5.50 17.61
CA VAL A 41 -11.65 6.81 16.96
C VAL A 41 -10.16 7.16 17.06
N GLY A 42 -9.60 7.63 15.94
CA GLY A 42 -8.19 8.04 15.85
C GLY A 42 -7.22 6.87 15.74
N THR A 43 -7.69 5.68 15.35
CA THR A 43 -6.81 4.51 15.14
C THR A 43 -5.77 4.79 14.07
N TYR A 44 -6.13 5.44 12.96
CA TYR A 44 -5.15 5.80 11.94
C TYR A 44 -4.11 6.80 12.45
N ARG A 45 -4.54 7.79 13.26
CA ARG A 45 -3.63 8.76 13.87
C ARG A 45 -2.62 8.06 14.78
N ARG A 46 -3.07 7.13 15.62
CA ARG A 46 -2.19 6.35 16.53
C ARG A 46 -1.20 5.50 15.74
N MET A 47 -1.71 4.76 14.77
CA MET A 47 -0.93 3.88 13.90
C MET A 47 0.19 4.64 13.17
N MET A 48 -0.14 5.78 12.57
CA MET A 48 0.85 6.62 11.91
C MET A 48 1.78 7.31 12.90
N GLY A 49 1.27 7.83 14.02
CA GLY A 49 2.08 8.53 15.03
C GLY A 49 3.20 7.65 15.59
N GLU A 50 2.89 6.42 16.00
CA GLU A 50 3.86 5.51 16.61
C GLU A 50 4.87 4.96 15.61
N THR A 51 4.39 4.54 14.43
CA THR A 51 5.25 3.97 13.37
C THR A 51 6.15 5.05 12.79
N MET A 52 5.60 6.25 12.53
CA MET A 52 6.36 7.31 11.89
C MET A 52 7.25 8.10 12.84
N SER A 53 6.97 8.20 14.15
CA SER A 53 7.95 8.76 15.08
C SER A 53 9.24 7.95 15.03
N LYS A 54 9.14 6.61 15.14
CA LYS A 54 10.29 5.71 15.08
C LYS A 54 10.99 5.74 13.72
N MET A 55 10.21 5.82 12.64
CA MET A 55 10.77 5.94 11.29
C MET A 55 11.42 7.30 11.04
N MET A 56 10.87 8.39 11.59
CA MET A 56 11.47 9.73 11.50
C MET A 56 12.77 9.82 12.27
N ASP A 57 12.85 9.22 13.45
CA ASP A 57 14.10 9.16 14.21
C ASP A 57 15.17 8.44 13.37
N SER A 58 14.83 7.29 12.77
CA SER A 58 15.73 6.56 11.87
C SER A 58 16.03 7.28 10.56
N MET A 59 15.07 8.01 9.98
CA MET A 59 15.26 8.78 8.74
C MET A 59 16.08 10.04 9.00
N MET A 60 15.94 10.72 10.14
CA MET A 60 16.74 11.90 10.46
C MET A 60 18.23 11.53 10.55
N ASP A 61 18.53 10.35 11.12
CA ASP A 61 19.88 9.77 11.13
C ASP A 61 20.40 9.46 9.72
N GLY A 62 19.53 9.05 8.80
CA GLY A 62 19.86 8.78 7.40
C GLY A 62 19.94 10.06 6.53
N VAL A 63 19.07 11.03 6.77
CA VAL A 63 19.01 12.33 6.08
C VAL A 63 20.28 13.12 6.34
N MET A 64 20.91 13.00 7.50
CA MET A 64 22.24 13.57 7.74
C MET A 64 23.32 13.08 6.76
N LYS A 65 23.12 11.94 6.10
CA LYS A 65 24.04 11.37 5.09
C LYS A 65 23.70 11.77 3.66
N MET A 66 22.51 12.31 3.41
CA MET A 66 22.00 12.68 2.06
C MET A 66 22.54 14.02 1.50
N PRO A 67 22.79 15.08 2.32
CA PRO A 67 23.39 16.34 1.88
C PRO A 67 24.67 16.13 1.07
N LEU A 68 25.46 15.09 1.36
CA LEU A 68 26.66 14.72 0.61
C LEU A 68 26.39 14.43 -0.88
N ALA A 69 25.33 13.68 -1.18
CA ALA A 69 24.99 13.30 -2.55
C ALA A 69 24.35 14.47 -3.33
N GLN A 70 23.65 15.37 -2.65
CA GLN A 70 22.97 16.50 -3.27
C GLN A 70 23.91 17.71 -3.46
N LEU A 71 24.86 17.94 -2.54
CA LEU A 71 25.93 18.92 -2.70
C LEU A 71 26.84 18.60 -3.90
N ALA A 72 27.06 17.31 -4.19
CA ALA A 72 27.77 16.85 -5.39
C ALA A 72 27.08 17.27 -6.70
N ARG A 73 25.74 17.23 -6.72
CA ARG A 73 24.94 17.65 -7.90
C ARG A 73 24.85 19.17 -8.05
N ILE A 74 24.76 19.92 -6.95
CA ILE A 74 24.53 21.38 -6.99
C ILE A 74 25.84 22.15 -7.24
N GLY A 75 26.98 21.68 -6.72
CA GLY A 75 28.26 22.40 -6.80
C GLY A 75 29.09 22.13 -8.06
N GLY A 76 28.68 21.20 -8.94
CA GLY A 76 29.50 20.79 -10.09
C GLY A 76 30.84 20.16 -9.72
N VAL A 77 30.97 19.66 -8.49
CA VAL A 77 32.22 19.07 -7.96
C VAL A 77 32.18 17.54 -8.15
N PRO A 78 33.21 16.92 -8.74
CA PRO A 78 33.30 15.47 -8.86
C PRO A 78 33.19 14.77 -7.50
N SER A 79 32.43 13.68 -7.45
CA SER A 79 32.15 12.92 -6.23
C SER A 79 33.41 12.45 -5.49
N GLU A 80 34.53 12.23 -6.19
CA GLU A 80 35.80 11.82 -5.56
C GLU A 80 36.41 12.91 -4.66
N LYS A 81 36.21 14.20 -4.98
CA LYS A 81 36.72 15.30 -4.15
C LYS A 81 35.88 15.52 -2.89
N ILE A 82 34.59 15.22 -2.97
CA ILE A 82 33.66 15.36 -1.84
C ILE A 82 33.92 14.29 -0.80
N ALA A 83 34.29 13.08 -1.22
CA ALA A 83 34.69 11.99 -0.33
C ALA A 83 35.94 12.31 0.52
N THR A 84 36.71 13.34 0.17
CA THR A 84 37.90 13.78 0.92
C THR A 84 37.63 14.92 1.91
N LEU A 85 36.43 15.50 1.90
CA LEU A 85 36.03 16.53 2.85
C LEU A 85 35.64 15.88 4.19
N ASN A 86 36.07 16.48 5.30
CA ASN A 86 35.71 16.03 6.64
C ASN A 86 34.32 16.55 7.05
N ASP A 87 33.69 15.90 8.04
CA ASP A 87 32.35 16.22 8.52
C ASP A 87 32.18 17.69 8.96
N ALA A 88 33.25 18.34 9.44
CA ALA A 88 33.25 19.74 9.87
C ALA A 88 33.12 20.72 8.69
N SER A 89 33.85 20.50 7.59
CA SER A 89 33.77 21.32 6.38
C SER A 89 32.40 21.20 5.71
N MET A 90 31.78 20.02 5.83
CA MET A 90 30.46 19.72 5.28
C MET A 90 29.33 20.43 6.04
N ALA A 91 29.44 20.53 7.37
CA ALA A 91 28.50 21.27 8.19
C ALA A 91 28.52 22.78 7.89
N GLU A 92 29.71 23.34 7.63
CA GLU A 92 29.87 24.76 7.25
C GLU A 92 29.27 25.06 5.87
N ILE A 93 29.51 24.22 4.85
CA ILE A 93 28.90 24.38 3.52
C ILE A 93 27.37 24.30 3.59
N GLY A 94 26.83 23.35 4.36
CA GLY A 94 25.40 23.23 4.60
C GLY A 94 24.82 24.46 5.31
N ALA A 95 25.54 25.01 6.30
CA ALA A 95 25.14 26.22 7.02
C ALA A 95 25.19 27.48 6.14
N ILE A 96 26.08 27.55 5.14
CA ILE A 96 26.12 28.66 4.17
C ILE A 96 24.95 28.62 3.21
N LEU A 97 24.65 27.44 2.64
CA LEU A 97 23.60 27.28 1.64
C LEU A 97 22.20 27.38 2.26
N ASP A 98 22.03 26.85 3.46
CA ASP A 98 20.79 26.94 4.19
C ASP A 98 21.02 26.86 5.72
N PRO A 99 21.24 28.02 6.37
CA PRO A 99 21.44 28.10 7.82
C PRO A 99 20.31 27.44 8.63
N HIS A 100 19.11 27.31 8.03
CA HIS A 100 17.92 26.75 8.66
C HIS A 100 17.54 25.37 8.09
N PHE A 101 18.43 24.66 7.40
CA PHE A 101 18.10 23.40 6.71
C PHE A 101 17.41 22.36 7.59
N ARG A 102 17.94 22.14 8.80
CA ARG A 102 17.34 21.20 9.76
C ARG A 102 15.96 21.66 10.21
N GLU A 103 15.80 22.94 10.49
CA GLU A 103 14.54 23.52 10.94
C GLU A 103 13.48 23.46 9.82
N ARG A 104 13.87 23.79 8.58
CA ARG A 104 13.01 23.71 7.40
C ARG A 104 12.60 22.28 7.10
N THR A 105 13.56 21.36 7.12
CA THR A 105 13.30 19.93 6.89
C THR A 105 12.33 19.40 7.93
N LYS A 106 12.58 19.66 9.22
CA LYS A 106 11.66 19.28 10.31
C LYS A 106 10.27 19.87 10.12
N LYS A 107 10.16 21.19 9.91
CA LYS A 107 8.86 21.87 9.70
C LYS A 107 8.12 21.34 8.47
N GLY A 108 8.83 21.07 7.38
CA GLY A 108 8.26 20.50 6.16
C GLY A 108 7.73 19.08 6.39
N MET A 109 8.50 18.23 7.07
CA MET A 109 8.06 16.89 7.47
C MET A 109 6.86 16.95 8.40
N ASP A 110 6.91 17.77 9.46
CA ASP A 110 5.81 17.94 10.41
C ASP A 110 4.51 18.39 9.69
N ALA A 111 4.61 19.33 8.74
CA ALA A 111 3.46 19.81 7.95
C ALA A 111 2.90 18.76 6.98
N MET A 112 3.76 18.01 6.29
CA MET A 112 3.35 16.90 5.43
C MET A 112 2.63 15.82 6.24
N MET A 113 3.15 15.50 7.42
CA MET A 113 2.61 14.50 8.33
C MET A 113 1.25 14.92 8.90
N ALA A 114 1.11 16.18 9.31
CA ALA A 114 -0.17 16.73 9.72
C ALA A 114 -1.21 16.62 8.60
N SER A 115 -0.83 16.95 7.37
CA SER A 115 -1.71 16.87 6.20
C SER A 115 -2.18 15.44 5.92
N MET A 116 -1.28 14.46 6.04
CA MET A 116 -1.63 13.04 5.90
C MET A 116 -2.55 12.56 7.03
N ALA A 117 -2.29 13.00 8.27
CA ALA A 117 -3.14 12.70 9.42
C ALA A 117 -4.56 13.24 9.24
N ASP A 118 -4.72 14.45 8.70
CA ASP A 118 -6.02 15.05 8.42
C ASP A 118 -6.79 14.27 7.33
N LEU A 119 -6.10 13.88 6.25
CA LEU A 119 -6.68 13.07 5.19
C LEU A 119 -7.19 11.72 5.73
N MET A 120 -6.36 11.02 6.51
CA MET A 120 -6.74 9.72 7.09
C MET A 120 -7.85 9.86 8.13
N ASN A 121 -7.87 10.94 8.91
CA ASN A 121 -8.95 11.21 9.87
C ASN A 121 -10.28 11.45 9.16
N GLY A 122 -10.28 12.08 7.97
CA GLY A 122 -11.47 12.21 7.13
C GLY A 122 -11.93 10.87 6.53
N PHE A 123 -11.00 9.95 6.28
CA PHE A 123 -11.29 8.63 5.72
C PHE A 123 -11.74 7.60 6.77
N GLU A 124 -11.29 7.74 8.02
CA GLU A 124 -11.53 6.81 9.13
C GLU A 124 -13.02 6.41 9.31
N PRO A 125 -14.00 7.33 9.27
CA PRO A 125 -15.40 6.98 9.44
C PRO A 125 -15.90 5.99 8.37
N GLN A 126 -15.47 6.16 7.12
CA GLN A 126 -15.88 5.29 6.01
C GLN A 126 -15.35 3.86 6.19
N VAL A 127 -14.12 3.74 6.68
CA VAL A 127 -13.49 2.45 7.00
C VAL A 127 -14.23 1.76 8.13
N ARG A 128 -14.60 2.50 9.19
CA ARG A 128 -15.36 1.95 10.32
C ARG A 128 -16.74 1.46 9.92
N ASP A 129 -17.42 2.21 9.06
CA ASP A 129 -18.70 1.78 8.51
C ASP A 129 -18.56 0.52 7.65
N ALA A 130 -17.51 0.45 6.84
CA ALA A 130 -17.20 -0.74 6.05
C ALA A 130 -16.86 -1.95 6.93
N LEU A 131 -16.05 -1.77 7.98
CA LEU A 131 -15.72 -2.79 8.97
C LEU A 131 -16.97 -3.27 9.70
N THR A 132 -17.86 -2.36 10.11
CA THR A 132 -19.14 -2.71 10.76
C THR A 132 -19.97 -3.61 9.86
N ARG A 133 -20.12 -3.27 8.57
CA ARG A 133 -20.81 -4.13 7.60
C ARG A 133 -20.09 -5.46 7.40
N ALA A 134 -18.77 -5.48 7.39
CA ALA A 134 -17.99 -6.70 7.25
C ALA A 134 -18.17 -7.65 8.45
N TYR A 135 -18.13 -7.13 9.68
CA TYR A 135 -18.41 -7.89 10.90
C TYR A 135 -19.84 -8.43 10.91
N ALA A 136 -20.83 -7.62 10.53
CA ALA A 136 -22.22 -8.04 10.46
C ALA A 136 -22.51 -9.14 9.42
N ARG A 137 -21.70 -9.24 8.36
CA ARG A 137 -21.74 -10.36 7.41
C ARG A 137 -21.05 -11.61 7.93
N LYS A 138 -19.93 -11.45 8.64
CA LYS A 138 -19.06 -12.56 9.08
C LYS A 138 -19.55 -13.24 10.35
N PHE A 139 -20.17 -12.49 11.26
CA PHE A 139 -20.59 -12.97 12.57
C PHE A 139 -22.10 -12.88 12.73
N ASP A 140 -22.70 -13.91 13.34
CA ASP A 140 -24.11 -13.87 13.72
C ASP A 140 -24.32 -13.02 15.00
N GLY A 141 -25.59 -12.77 15.34
CA GLY A 141 -25.94 -11.93 16.50
C GLY A 141 -25.42 -12.46 17.84
N ARG A 142 -25.35 -13.80 18.02
CA ARG A 142 -24.83 -14.41 19.24
C ARG A 142 -23.32 -14.19 19.34
N GLN A 143 -22.59 -14.44 18.27
CA GLN A 143 -21.14 -14.23 18.19
C GLN A 143 -20.77 -12.76 18.40
N LEU A 144 -21.52 -11.83 17.82
CA LEU A 144 -21.32 -10.39 18.06
C LEU A 144 -21.57 -10.02 19.53
N GLY A 145 -22.58 -10.61 20.17
CA GLY A 145 -22.84 -10.46 21.60
C GLY A 145 -21.69 -11.00 22.47
N GLU A 146 -21.16 -12.18 22.14
CA GLU A 146 -20.02 -12.79 22.82
C GLU A 146 -18.74 -11.94 22.69
N LEU A 147 -18.44 -11.45 21.49
CA LEU A 147 -17.32 -10.54 21.24
C LEU A 147 -17.48 -9.24 22.04
N ASN A 148 -18.67 -8.66 22.05
CA ASN A 148 -18.94 -7.45 22.83
C ASN A 148 -18.77 -7.70 24.33
N GLY A 149 -19.24 -8.85 24.84
CA GLY A 149 -19.06 -9.25 26.23
C GLY A 149 -17.59 -9.44 26.60
N PHE A 150 -16.80 -10.09 25.73
CA PHE A 150 -15.36 -10.23 25.92
C PHE A 150 -14.65 -8.88 25.92
N PHE A 151 -14.92 -8.02 24.93
CA PHE A 151 -14.31 -6.68 24.81
C PHE A 151 -14.74 -5.69 25.89
N ALA A 152 -15.77 -6.01 26.69
CA ALA A 152 -16.10 -5.26 27.88
C ALA A 152 -15.20 -5.60 29.08
N THR A 153 -14.46 -6.72 29.05
CA THR A 153 -13.47 -7.05 30.07
C THR A 153 -12.19 -6.23 29.89
N PRO A 154 -11.39 -5.98 30.96
CA PRO A 154 -10.12 -5.26 30.82
C PRO A 154 -9.16 -5.90 29.82
N THR A 155 -9.07 -7.23 29.83
CA THR A 155 -8.22 -7.99 28.88
C THR A 155 -8.75 -7.91 27.45
N GLY A 156 -10.06 -8.05 27.27
CA GLY A 156 -10.66 -7.99 25.93
C GLY A 156 -10.61 -6.59 25.32
N ASP A 157 -10.77 -5.53 26.12
CA ASP A 157 -10.61 -4.14 25.66
C ASP A 157 -9.18 -3.88 25.18
N LEU A 158 -8.18 -4.33 25.94
CA LEU A 158 -6.77 -4.25 25.54
C LEU A 158 -6.53 -5.05 24.25
N TYR A 159 -6.96 -6.32 24.21
CA TYR A 159 -6.78 -7.18 23.04
C TYR A 159 -7.42 -6.58 21.78
N ALA A 160 -8.64 -6.05 21.87
CA ALA A 160 -9.33 -5.44 20.73
C ALA A 160 -8.53 -4.28 20.14
N ARG A 161 -7.98 -3.40 20.99
CA ARG A 161 -7.19 -2.23 20.58
C ARG A 161 -5.81 -2.58 20.00
N GLU A 162 -5.15 -3.58 20.60
CA GLU A 162 -3.76 -3.92 20.26
C GLU A 162 -3.64 -4.96 19.15
N SER A 163 -4.64 -5.81 18.95
CA SER A 163 -4.56 -6.96 18.02
C SER A 163 -4.21 -6.59 16.58
N MET A 164 -4.74 -5.47 16.06
CA MET A 164 -4.35 -4.98 14.73
C MET A 164 -2.96 -4.37 14.71
N MET A 165 -2.58 -3.66 15.77
CA MET A 165 -1.27 -3.01 15.90
C MET A 165 -0.15 -4.04 16.05
N MET A 166 -0.44 -5.23 16.57
CA MET A 166 0.54 -6.30 16.75
C MET A 166 1.22 -6.71 15.44
N PHE A 167 0.54 -6.67 14.29
CA PHE A 167 1.17 -6.94 13.00
C PHE A 167 2.19 -5.88 12.58
N MET A 168 2.11 -4.68 13.16
CA MET A 168 3.07 -3.60 12.99
C MET A 168 4.11 -3.57 14.11
N ASP A 169 4.13 -4.59 14.97
CA ASP A 169 5.12 -4.70 16.03
C ASP A 169 6.54 -4.75 15.43
N PRO A 170 7.50 -3.98 15.97
CA PRO A 170 8.87 -3.96 15.46
C PRO A 170 9.55 -5.32 15.42
N GLU A 171 9.22 -6.23 16.35
CA GLU A 171 9.78 -7.58 16.37
C GLU A 171 9.27 -8.41 15.19
N ILE A 172 7.95 -8.38 14.91
CA ILE A 172 7.38 -9.04 13.73
C ILE A 172 7.96 -8.46 12.44
N MET A 173 8.09 -7.14 12.37
CA MET A 173 8.64 -6.46 11.19
C MET A 173 10.12 -6.83 10.96
N ARG A 174 10.92 -6.99 12.02
CA ARG A 174 12.31 -7.45 11.90
C ARG A 174 12.39 -8.87 11.37
N GLU A 175 11.55 -9.77 11.83
CA GLU A 175 11.51 -11.14 11.32
C GLU A 175 11.12 -11.17 9.83
N MET A 176 10.15 -10.35 9.42
CA MET A 176 9.79 -10.22 8.00
C MET A 176 10.95 -9.64 7.16
N GLN A 177 11.69 -8.67 7.68
CA GLN A 177 12.90 -8.15 7.02
C GLN A 177 14.02 -9.21 6.94
N ALA A 178 14.19 -10.01 7.99
CA ALA A 178 15.16 -11.10 8.02
C ALA A 178 14.81 -12.24 7.06
N PHE A 179 13.52 -12.40 6.71
CA PHE A 179 13.07 -13.38 5.72
C PHE A 179 13.38 -12.98 4.28
N MET A 180 13.50 -11.68 3.97
CA MET A 180 13.70 -11.18 2.61
C MET A 180 14.89 -11.80 1.86
N PRO A 181 16.10 -11.90 2.47
CA PRO A 181 17.24 -12.54 1.82
C PRO A 181 16.99 -14.01 1.44
N GLU A 182 16.32 -14.78 2.30
CA GLU A 182 15.99 -16.18 2.02
C GLU A 182 14.98 -16.30 0.89
N MET A 183 14.00 -15.39 0.80
CA MET A 183 13.10 -15.34 -0.34
C MET A 183 13.86 -15.08 -1.64
N MET A 184 14.78 -14.10 -1.67
CA MET A 184 15.60 -13.80 -2.85
C MET A 184 16.47 -14.99 -3.27
N LYS A 185 17.04 -15.72 -2.31
CA LYS A 185 17.81 -16.94 -2.55
C LYS A 185 16.95 -18.06 -3.15
N LYS A 186 15.65 -18.10 -2.84
CA LYS A 186 14.69 -19.09 -3.35
C LYS A 186 14.06 -18.72 -4.68
N MET A 187 14.16 -17.47 -5.14
CA MET A 187 13.57 -17.01 -6.41
C MET A 187 13.96 -17.87 -7.62
N PRO A 188 15.23 -18.31 -7.80
CA PRO A 188 15.59 -19.17 -8.93
C PRO A 188 14.88 -20.53 -8.90
N ASP A 189 14.78 -21.16 -7.73
CA ASP A 189 14.06 -22.43 -7.56
C ASP A 189 12.56 -22.29 -7.87
N ILE A 190 11.98 -21.15 -7.49
CA ILE A 190 10.57 -20.82 -7.77
C ILE A 190 10.38 -20.63 -9.28
N ALA A 191 11.27 -19.91 -9.96
CA ALA A 191 11.23 -19.72 -11.41
C ALA A 191 11.33 -21.05 -12.15
N ALA A 192 12.27 -21.93 -11.77
CA ALA A 192 12.41 -23.25 -12.38
C ALA A 192 11.16 -24.14 -12.19
N LYS A 193 10.51 -24.07 -11.01
CA LYS A 193 9.24 -24.77 -10.75
C LYS A 193 8.10 -24.22 -11.60
N ALA A 194 8.02 -22.90 -11.77
CA ALA A 194 7.03 -22.26 -12.62
C ALA A 194 7.21 -22.67 -14.09
N GLU A 195 8.45 -22.62 -14.60
CA GLU A 195 8.78 -23.06 -15.96
C GLU A 195 8.39 -24.53 -16.20
N ALA A 196 8.75 -25.42 -15.28
CA ALA A 196 8.40 -26.83 -15.34
C ALA A 196 6.88 -27.05 -15.37
N ALA A 197 6.12 -26.29 -14.58
CA ALA A 197 4.66 -26.36 -14.55
C ALA A 197 4.00 -25.84 -15.84
N THR A 198 4.66 -24.95 -16.57
CA THR A 198 4.14 -24.38 -17.83
C THR A 198 4.69 -25.04 -19.10
N LYS A 199 5.58 -26.03 -18.99
CA LYS A 199 6.28 -26.65 -20.12
C LYS A 199 5.34 -27.27 -21.17
N ASP A 200 4.18 -27.74 -20.73
CA ASP A 200 3.18 -28.37 -21.60
C ASP A 200 2.23 -27.35 -22.28
N LEU A 201 2.36 -26.06 -21.94
CA LEU A 201 1.57 -25.00 -22.56
C LEU A 201 2.27 -24.49 -23.83
N PRO A 202 1.50 -24.13 -24.88
CA PRO A 202 2.07 -23.45 -26.04
C PRO A 202 2.68 -22.11 -25.61
N ALA A 203 3.73 -21.69 -26.33
CA ALA A 203 4.37 -20.41 -26.09
C ALA A 203 3.32 -19.26 -26.11
N PRO A 204 3.48 -18.24 -25.25
CA PRO A 204 2.63 -17.05 -25.32
C PRO A 204 2.59 -16.50 -26.75
N ARG A 205 1.38 -16.21 -27.24
CA ARG A 205 1.19 -15.56 -28.56
C ARG A 205 1.90 -14.20 -28.54
N LYS A 206 2.63 -13.88 -29.60
CA LYS A 206 3.19 -12.55 -29.78
C LYS A 206 2.10 -11.57 -30.18
N ILE A 207 2.31 -10.29 -29.92
CA ILE A 207 1.45 -9.20 -30.40
C ILE A 207 1.36 -9.21 -31.93
N ALA A 208 2.40 -9.65 -32.62
CA ALA A 208 2.39 -9.86 -34.08
C ALA A 208 1.46 -11.01 -34.54
N ASP A 209 1.16 -11.97 -33.66
CA ASP A 209 0.29 -13.12 -33.95
C ASP A 209 -1.20 -12.81 -33.66
N LEU A 210 -1.52 -11.57 -33.25
CA LEU A 210 -2.89 -11.12 -33.02
C LEU A 210 -3.54 -10.67 -34.34
N SER A 211 -4.79 -11.06 -34.55
CA SER A 211 -5.60 -10.52 -35.63
C SER A 211 -5.84 -9.01 -35.44
N PRO A 212 -6.14 -8.23 -36.51
CA PRO A 212 -6.42 -6.80 -36.38
C PRO A 212 -7.49 -6.48 -35.34
N ALA A 213 -8.57 -7.27 -35.30
CA ALA A 213 -9.65 -7.12 -34.32
C ALA A 213 -9.20 -7.39 -32.88
N GLU A 214 -8.34 -8.40 -32.66
CA GLU A 214 -7.77 -8.68 -31.33
C GLU A 214 -6.80 -7.57 -30.90
N ARG A 215 -6.00 -7.03 -31.83
CA ARG A 215 -5.07 -5.93 -31.59
C ARG A 215 -5.80 -4.63 -31.24
N ASP A 216 -6.85 -4.28 -31.98
CA ASP A 216 -7.68 -3.11 -31.70
C ASP A 216 -8.41 -3.24 -30.36
N ARG A 217 -8.91 -4.44 -30.06
CA ARG A 217 -9.51 -4.74 -28.77
C ARG A 217 -8.49 -4.59 -27.63
N LEU A 218 -7.29 -5.14 -27.79
CA LEU A 218 -6.22 -5.05 -26.81
C LEU A 218 -5.78 -3.60 -26.60
N ALA A 219 -5.62 -2.83 -27.68
CA ALA A 219 -5.25 -1.42 -27.64
C ALA A 219 -6.29 -0.59 -26.90
N LYS A 220 -7.58 -0.81 -27.18
CA LYS A 220 -8.69 -0.15 -26.50
C LYS A 220 -8.72 -0.46 -25.01
N LEU A 221 -8.44 -1.71 -24.62
CA LEU A 221 -8.39 -2.12 -23.21
C LEU A 221 -7.21 -1.49 -22.47
N LEU A 222 -6.07 -1.34 -23.13
CA LEU A 222 -4.85 -0.76 -22.56
C LEU A 222 -4.80 0.77 -22.68
N GLY A 223 -5.76 1.40 -23.37
CA GLY A 223 -5.78 2.85 -23.58
C GLY A 223 -4.68 3.38 -24.50
N VAL A 224 -4.10 2.52 -25.34
CA VAL A 224 -3.02 2.88 -26.30
C VAL A 224 -3.52 2.74 -27.74
N LYS A 225 -2.77 3.25 -28.71
CA LYS A 225 -3.09 3.02 -30.13
C LYS A 225 -2.63 1.63 -30.54
N ALA A 226 -3.38 0.98 -31.44
CA ALA A 226 -3.06 -0.38 -31.89
C ALA A 226 -1.70 -0.49 -32.59
N GLY A 227 -1.25 0.58 -33.25
CA GLY A 227 0.08 0.67 -33.85
C GLY A 227 1.24 0.73 -32.85
N ASP A 228 0.95 1.07 -31.58
CA ASP A 228 1.96 1.22 -30.53
C ASP A 228 2.17 -0.11 -29.76
N LEU A 229 1.31 -1.11 -29.99
CA LEU A 229 1.42 -2.43 -29.35
C LEU A 229 2.61 -3.21 -29.92
N ASN A 230 3.57 -3.49 -29.04
CA ASN A 230 4.76 -4.28 -29.33
C ASN A 230 5.10 -5.24 -28.18
N ASP A 231 5.85 -6.30 -28.49
CA ASP A 231 6.22 -7.35 -27.53
C ASP A 231 7.31 -6.92 -26.53
N ASN A 232 8.01 -5.80 -26.77
CA ASN A 232 9.15 -5.34 -25.98
C ASN A 232 8.78 -4.39 -24.84
N ALA A 233 7.51 -3.99 -24.71
CA ALA A 233 7.07 -3.08 -23.66
C ALA A 233 7.17 -3.69 -22.24
N ALA A 234 7.33 -5.01 -22.13
CA ALA A 234 7.48 -5.71 -20.84
C ALA A 234 8.92 -5.74 -20.29
N SER A 235 9.93 -5.36 -21.08
CA SER A 235 11.34 -5.33 -20.65
C SER A 235 11.86 -3.94 -20.28
N THR A 236 11.07 -2.89 -20.44
CA THR A 236 11.44 -1.53 -19.99
C THR A 236 10.83 -1.24 -18.62
N SER A 237 11.32 -1.92 -17.59
CA SER A 237 11.11 -1.53 -16.19
C SER A 237 12.33 -1.84 -15.34
N ASP A 238 13.52 -1.78 -15.92
CA ASP A 238 14.78 -1.76 -15.16
C ASP A 238 15.90 -1.23 -16.05
N GLU A 239 15.90 0.08 -16.31
CA GLU A 239 17.09 0.85 -16.73
C GLU A 239 16.72 2.35 -16.69
N GLY A 240 16.86 2.94 -15.52
CA GLY A 240 16.81 4.39 -15.32
C GLY A 240 18.20 5.00 -15.44
N THR A 241 18.69 5.12 -16.67
CA THR A 241 19.62 6.18 -17.14
C THR A 241 18.74 7.28 -17.75
N GLU A 242 18.91 8.59 -17.57
CA GLU A 242 20.09 9.48 -17.47
C GLU A 242 19.67 10.78 -16.76
#